data_AF-A0A5B6YTF2-F1
#
_entry.id   AF-A0A5B6YTF2-F1
#
_cell.length_a   1.000
_cell.length_b   1.000
_cell.length_c   1.000
_cell.angle_alpha   90.00
_cell.angle_beta   90.00
_cell.angle_gamma   90.00
#
_symmetry.space_group_name_H-M   'P 1'
#
loop_
_entity.id
_entity.type
_entity.pdbx_description
1 polymer ?
#
loop_
_entity_poly.entity_id
_entity_poly.type
_entity_poly.pdbx_seq_one_letter_code
_entity_poly.pdbx_strand_id
1 'polypeptide(L)'
;MPFRSTCGDDEDSLVEVEEDEGENVNEVAKEVNIVHPKNDPISPEIEKKAAWLKMQILMFESTLKTVSLANEIRELCFEGGGDSLTVLGLIEPWKADDEIASILISHLSYGSEEELGWPSHVLCSIVLPKLLVLEQPASRVLVTATIEYCKLHQRAAEYALLLPLILRMEGVNNPICDVITRIIKECLHLAHVSAFCQKLLCGKDERKFICLPCHQYLISKEVVWTESLFNLFQNILNYNVHLTQD
;
A
#
# COMPACT_ATOMS: atom_id res chain seq x y z
N MET A 1 3.81 18.54 -79.68
CA MET A 1 3.26 17.18 -79.89
C MET A 1 4.00 16.51 -81.04
N PRO A 2 4.19 15.17 -81.08
CA PRO A 2 3.68 14.10 -80.20
C PRO A 2 4.80 13.44 -79.34
N PHE A 3 4.59 13.03 -78.09
CA PHE A 3 3.86 11.86 -77.53
C PHE A 3 4.46 10.49 -77.90
N ARG A 4 5.05 9.80 -76.90
CA ARG A 4 4.51 8.59 -76.23
C ARG A 4 5.67 7.83 -75.55
N SER A 5 5.81 7.97 -74.23
CA SER A 5 6.55 7.00 -73.39
C SER A 5 5.53 6.32 -72.50
N THR A 6 5.59 5.00 -72.47
CA THR A 6 4.58 4.12 -71.89
C THR A 6 4.90 3.83 -70.44
N CYS A 7 3.83 3.76 -69.65
CA CYS A 7 3.70 3.55 -68.23
C CYS A 7 4.57 2.44 -67.62
N GLY A 8 5.12 2.74 -66.46
CA GLY A 8 5.41 1.82 -65.38
C GLY A 8 5.13 2.57 -64.09
N ASP A 9 3.91 2.41 -63.58
CA ASP A 9 3.46 2.89 -62.28
C ASP A 9 4.21 2.13 -61.18
N ASP A 10 4.60 2.83 -60.11
CA ASP A 10 4.09 2.54 -58.77
C ASP A 10 4.46 3.71 -57.86
N GLU A 11 3.39 4.32 -57.33
CA GLU A 11 3.36 5.52 -56.53
C GLU A 11 4.13 5.36 -55.22
N ASP A 12 4.85 6.43 -54.85
CA ASP A 12 5.23 6.74 -53.48
C ASP A 12 3.96 6.75 -52.61
N SER A 13 3.66 5.62 -51.97
CA SER A 13 2.67 5.56 -50.90
C SER A 13 3.31 6.19 -49.67
N LEU A 14 3.07 7.50 -49.54
CA LEU A 14 3.11 8.21 -48.27
C LEU A 14 2.06 7.57 -47.36
N VAL A 15 2.49 6.65 -46.50
CA VAL A 15 1.68 6.19 -45.38
C VAL A 15 1.70 7.33 -44.37
N GLU A 16 0.64 8.13 -44.38
CA GLU A 16 0.24 8.97 -43.25
C GLU A 16 0.08 8.01 -42.06
N VAL A 17 1.08 8.01 -41.17
CA VAL A 17 0.93 7.39 -39.86
C VAL A 17 0.05 8.35 -39.08
N GLU A 18 -1.20 7.95 -38.92
CA GLU A 18 -2.13 8.54 -37.96
C GLU A 18 -1.38 8.73 -36.64
N GLU A 19 -1.27 9.98 -36.21
CA GLU A 19 -0.89 10.33 -34.84
C GLU A 19 -1.96 9.74 -33.94
N ASP A 20 -1.73 8.49 -33.48
CA ASP A 20 -2.50 7.90 -32.40
C ASP A 20 -2.24 8.79 -31.19
N GLU A 21 -3.26 9.59 -30.88
CA GLU A 21 -3.30 10.52 -29.77
C GLU A 21 -2.91 9.75 -28.52
N GLY A 22 -1.65 9.92 -28.11
CA GLY A 22 -1.10 9.32 -26.91
C GLY A 22 -2.05 9.61 -25.76
N GLU A 23 -2.79 8.57 -25.37
CA GLU A 23 -3.73 8.63 -24.26
C GLU A 23 -2.97 9.20 -23.08
N ASN A 24 -3.42 10.38 -22.67
CA ASN A 24 -2.82 11.20 -21.65
C ASN A 24 -2.98 10.45 -20.32
N VAL A 25 -2.01 9.60 -19.95
CA VAL A 25 -2.01 8.79 -18.70
C VAL A 25 -1.83 9.68 -17.45
N ASN A 26 -2.03 10.99 -17.56
CA ASN A 26 -1.82 11.95 -16.49
C ASN A 26 -3.06 12.18 -15.60
N GLU A 27 -3.98 11.20 -15.53
CA GLU A 27 -5.24 11.33 -14.78
C GLU A 27 -5.29 10.58 -13.43
N VAL A 28 -4.18 10.02 -12.95
CA VAL A 28 -4.13 9.33 -11.63
C VAL A 28 -3.28 10.07 -10.59
N ALA A 29 -3.16 11.39 -10.75
CA ALA A 29 -2.77 12.30 -9.67
C ALA A 29 -3.99 12.83 -8.90
N LYS A 30 -5.05 12.02 -8.73
CA LYS A 30 -6.05 12.28 -7.67
C LYS A 30 -5.33 12.18 -6.34
N GLU A 31 -4.98 13.37 -5.85
CA GLU A 31 -4.48 13.74 -4.55
C GLU A 31 -4.40 12.55 -3.58
N VAL A 32 -3.19 12.02 -3.40
CA VAL A 32 -2.79 11.56 -2.07
C VAL A 32 -2.78 12.82 -1.20
N ASN A 33 -3.97 13.28 -0.84
CA ASN A 33 -4.15 14.11 0.32
C ASN A 33 -3.66 13.23 1.45
N ILE A 34 -2.59 13.67 2.09
CA ILE A 34 -2.35 13.27 3.47
C ILE A 34 -3.55 13.86 4.20
N VAL A 35 -4.67 13.13 4.20
CA VAL A 35 -5.90 13.54 4.86
C VAL A 35 -5.54 13.49 6.32
N HIS A 36 -5.13 14.63 6.86
CA HIS A 36 -5.38 14.91 8.26
C HIS A 36 -6.90 14.97 8.30
N PRO A 37 -7.59 13.96 8.87
CA PRO A 37 -9.03 14.05 8.99
C PRO A 37 -9.31 15.39 9.66
N LYS A 38 -10.17 16.21 9.05
CA LYS A 38 -10.79 17.29 9.80
C LYS A 38 -11.33 16.63 11.06
N ASN A 39 -10.99 17.19 12.22
CA ASN A 39 -11.52 16.77 13.51
C ASN A 39 -13.02 17.13 13.59
N ASP A 40 -13.80 16.68 12.61
CA ASP A 40 -15.24 16.72 12.67
C ASP A 40 -15.63 15.79 13.84
N PRO A 41 -16.50 16.24 14.75
CA PRO A 41 -16.85 15.45 15.92
C PRO A 41 -17.39 14.09 15.50
N ILE A 42 -16.70 13.02 15.90
CA ILE A 42 -17.19 11.65 15.72
C ILE A 42 -18.47 11.50 16.53
N SER A 43 -19.47 10.81 15.99
CA SER A 43 -20.71 10.60 16.74
C SER A 43 -20.44 9.76 18.00
N PRO A 44 -21.07 10.06 19.15
CA PRO A 44 -20.90 9.28 20.37
C PRO A 44 -21.28 7.80 20.22
N GLU A 45 -22.09 7.47 19.22
CA GLU A 45 -22.46 6.08 18.89
C GLU A 45 -21.30 5.32 18.24
N ILE A 46 -20.57 5.96 17.32
CA ILE A 46 -19.35 5.39 16.71
C ILE A 46 -18.30 5.18 17.78
N GLU A 47 -18.07 6.15 18.67
CA GLU A 47 -17.09 6.01 19.76
C GLU A 47 -17.42 4.82 20.69
N LYS A 48 -18.69 4.67 21.08
CA LYS A 48 -19.13 3.55 21.92
C LYS A 48 -18.95 2.21 21.20
N LYS A 49 -19.34 2.11 19.93
CA LYS A 49 -19.20 0.86 19.16
C LYS A 49 -17.73 0.53 18.91
N ALA A 50 -16.89 1.51 18.60
CA ALA A 50 -15.45 1.34 18.45
C ALA A 50 -14.78 0.87 19.76
N ALA A 51 -15.16 1.46 20.90
CA ALA A 51 -14.67 1.04 22.21
C ALA A 51 -15.08 -0.40 22.56
N TRP A 52 -16.31 -0.79 22.22
CA TRP A 52 -16.76 -2.17 22.37
C TRP A 52 -15.96 -3.12 21.46
N LEU A 53 -15.79 -2.80 20.18
CA LEU A 53 -15.02 -3.60 19.22
C LEU A 53 -13.57 -3.78 19.67
N LYS A 54 -12.93 -2.71 20.15
CA LYS A 54 -11.59 -2.75 20.74
C LYS A 54 -11.49 -3.77 21.86
N MET A 55 -12.45 -3.78 22.78
CA MET A 55 -12.48 -4.75 23.88
C MET A 55 -12.67 -6.18 23.36
N GLN A 56 -13.54 -6.40 22.38
CA GLN A 56 -13.80 -7.72 21.81
C GLN A 56 -12.60 -8.29 21.05
N ILE A 57 -11.89 -7.48 20.27
CA ILE A 57 -10.71 -7.90 19.53
C ILE A 57 -9.59 -8.37 20.47
N LEU A 58 -9.48 -7.80 21.67
CA LEU A 58 -8.50 -8.21 22.68
C LEU A 58 -8.91 -9.47 23.44
N MET A 59 -10.19 -9.83 23.41
CA MET A 59 -10.74 -11.00 24.10
C MET A 59 -10.96 -12.11 23.07
N PHE A 60 -9.90 -12.76 22.62
CA PHE A 60 -10.03 -13.88 21.69
C PHE A 60 -10.94 -14.97 22.26
N GLU A 61 -12.07 -15.21 21.60
CA GLU A 61 -13.02 -16.25 21.99
C GLU A 61 -13.06 -17.38 20.96
N SER A 62 -13.20 -17.05 19.68
CA SER A 62 -13.17 -18.04 18.58
C SER A 62 -12.99 -17.37 17.22
N THR A 63 -12.52 -18.13 16.22
CA THR A 63 -12.40 -17.66 14.84
C THR A 63 -13.72 -17.11 14.30
N LEU A 64 -14.84 -17.81 14.48
CA LEU A 64 -16.16 -17.34 14.00
C LEU A 64 -16.55 -15.98 14.59
N LYS A 65 -16.23 -15.76 15.86
CA LYS A 65 -16.48 -14.46 16.51
C LYS A 65 -15.56 -13.39 15.94
N THR A 66 -14.27 -13.67 15.75
CA THR A 66 -13.34 -12.73 15.11
C THR A 66 -13.77 -12.36 13.69
N VAL A 67 -14.33 -13.31 12.92
CA VAL A 67 -14.93 -13.02 11.61
C VAL A 67 -16.14 -12.09 11.72
N SER A 68 -17.02 -12.31 12.71
CA SER A 68 -18.13 -11.39 12.99
C SER A 68 -17.62 -10.00 13.31
N LEU A 69 -16.59 -9.89 14.16
CA LEU A 69 -15.98 -8.60 14.51
C LEU A 69 -15.42 -7.90 13.27
N ALA A 70 -14.74 -8.60 12.36
CA ALA A 70 -14.26 -8.01 11.11
C ALA A 70 -15.41 -7.38 10.29
N ASN A 71 -16.56 -8.06 10.19
CA ASN A 71 -17.72 -7.50 9.50
C ASN A 71 -18.28 -6.27 10.22
N GLU A 72 -18.33 -6.28 11.55
CA GLU A 72 -18.81 -5.13 12.33
C GLU A 72 -17.88 -3.92 12.25
N ILE A 73 -16.56 -4.15 12.22
CA ILE A 73 -15.56 -3.11 11.96
C ILE A 73 -15.80 -2.50 10.58
N ARG A 74 -15.99 -3.34 9.57
CA ARG A 74 -16.27 -2.92 8.19
C ARG A 74 -17.53 -2.06 8.15
N GLU A 75 -18.64 -2.55 8.67
CA GLU A 75 -19.91 -1.80 8.72
C GLU A 75 -19.75 -0.45 9.41
N LEU A 76 -19.05 -0.42 10.55
CA LEU A 76 -18.80 0.85 11.25
C LEU A 76 -17.98 1.83 10.41
N CYS A 77 -17.03 1.35 9.62
CA CYS A 77 -16.19 2.17 8.73
C CYS A 77 -16.92 2.70 7.49
N PHE A 78 -17.94 2.00 6.97
CA PHE A 78 -18.67 2.41 5.75
C PHE A 78 -20.02 3.09 6.04
N GLU A 79 -20.79 2.57 6.99
CA GLU A 79 -22.16 3.02 7.25
C GLU A 79 -22.24 4.12 8.31
N GLY A 80 -21.23 4.20 9.19
CA GLY A 80 -21.21 5.18 10.28
C GLY A 80 -20.95 6.62 9.82
N GLY A 81 -20.60 6.86 8.55
CA GLY A 81 -20.25 8.19 8.04
C GLY A 81 -18.95 8.77 8.61
N GLY A 82 -18.21 8.00 9.40
CA GLY A 82 -16.89 8.37 9.93
C GLY A 82 -15.78 8.03 8.95
N ASP A 83 -14.72 8.84 8.96
CA ASP A 83 -13.48 8.51 8.26
C ASP A 83 -12.91 7.17 8.79
N SER A 84 -12.64 6.22 7.88
CA SER A 84 -12.29 4.85 8.27
C SER A 84 -10.94 4.76 9.01
N LEU A 85 -9.97 5.62 8.69
CA LEU A 85 -8.74 5.74 9.49
C LEU A 85 -9.04 6.19 10.91
N THR A 86 -9.93 7.17 11.07
CA THR A 86 -10.35 7.65 12.38
C THR A 86 -11.03 6.55 13.20
N VAL A 87 -11.95 5.79 12.59
CA VAL A 87 -12.62 4.65 13.24
C VAL A 87 -11.63 3.56 13.63
N LEU A 88 -10.73 3.17 12.72
CA LEU A 88 -9.70 2.16 13.00
C LEU A 88 -8.71 2.64 14.07
N GLY A 89 -8.40 3.93 14.11
CA GLY A 89 -7.63 4.56 15.18
C GLY A 89 -8.27 4.45 16.56
N LEU A 90 -9.60 4.50 16.65
CA LEU A 90 -10.34 4.27 17.91
C LEU A 90 -10.37 2.80 18.32
N ILE A 91 -10.53 1.89 17.35
CA ILE A 91 -10.61 0.45 17.58
C ILE A 91 -9.25 -0.13 18.00
N GLU A 92 -8.16 0.44 17.48
CA GLU A 92 -6.79 0.01 17.73
C GLU A 92 -6.50 -1.47 17.38
N PRO A 93 -6.85 -1.95 16.17
CA PRO A 93 -6.77 -3.37 15.82
C PRO A 93 -5.32 -3.90 15.82
N TRP A 94 -4.31 -3.04 15.73
CA TRP A 94 -2.90 -3.42 15.85
C TRP A 94 -2.53 -4.01 17.23
N LYS A 95 -3.34 -3.78 18.26
CA LYS A 95 -3.14 -4.36 19.61
C LYS A 95 -3.55 -5.82 19.72
N ALA A 96 -4.28 -6.35 18.74
CA ALA A 96 -4.61 -7.77 18.69
C ALA A 96 -3.34 -8.63 18.59
N ASP A 97 -3.41 -9.89 18.99
CA ASP A 97 -2.35 -10.84 18.68
C ASP A 97 -2.28 -11.13 17.16
N ASP A 98 -1.24 -11.85 16.74
CA ASP A 98 -0.98 -12.07 15.32
C ASP A 98 -2.00 -13.03 14.68
N GLU A 99 -2.56 -13.96 15.45
CA GLU A 99 -3.64 -14.84 15.02
C GLU A 99 -4.91 -14.05 14.71
N ILE A 100 -5.35 -13.19 15.63
CA ILE A 100 -6.52 -12.32 15.43
C ILE A 100 -6.25 -11.35 14.28
N ALA A 101 -5.08 -10.71 14.26
CA ALA A 101 -4.71 -9.79 13.19
C ALA A 101 -4.79 -10.48 11.82
N SER A 102 -4.32 -11.73 11.70
CA SER A 102 -4.39 -12.48 10.45
C SER A 102 -5.82 -12.71 9.97
N ILE A 103 -6.75 -13.02 10.90
CA ILE A 103 -8.18 -13.19 10.60
C ILE A 103 -8.79 -11.84 10.20
N LEU A 104 -8.49 -10.76 10.93
CA LEU A 104 -9.00 -9.44 10.58
C LEU A 104 -8.55 -9.03 9.17
N ILE A 105 -7.27 -9.18 8.84
CA ILE A 105 -6.72 -8.83 7.52
C ILE A 105 -7.41 -9.64 6.42
N SER A 106 -7.57 -10.96 6.60
CA SER A 106 -8.21 -11.81 5.58
C SER A 106 -9.69 -11.51 5.36
N HIS A 107 -10.39 -11.02 6.39
CA HIS A 107 -11.82 -10.68 6.29
C HIS A 107 -12.09 -9.21 5.97
N LEU A 108 -11.06 -8.37 5.95
CA LEU A 108 -11.11 -6.96 5.54
C LEU A 108 -10.47 -6.73 4.15
N SER A 109 -10.21 -7.80 3.39
CA SER A 109 -9.55 -7.76 2.07
C SER A 109 -10.44 -7.34 0.89
N TYR A 110 -11.62 -6.80 1.18
CA TYR A 110 -12.48 -6.15 0.19
C TYR A 110 -11.75 -4.96 -0.46
N GLY A 111 -12.16 -4.62 -1.68
CA GLY A 111 -11.60 -3.54 -2.49
C GLY A 111 -11.10 -4.08 -3.84
N SER A 112 -10.98 -3.22 -4.84
CA SER A 112 -10.27 -3.56 -6.08
C SER A 112 -8.76 -3.32 -5.93
N GLU A 113 -7.94 -3.97 -6.75
CA GLU A 113 -6.48 -3.75 -6.77
C GLU A 113 -6.10 -2.28 -7.03
N GLU A 114 -6.95 -1.57 -7.79
CA GLU A 114 -6.79 -0.16 -8.12
C GLU A 114 -7.18 0.79 -6.97
N GLU A 115 -7.95 0.29 -5.99
CA GLU A 115 -8.44 1.07 -4.87
C GLU A 115 -7.32 1.33 -3.85
N LEU A 116 -6.88 2.59 -3.76
CA LEU A 116 -5.88 2.98 -2.78
C LEU A 116 -6.45 3.15 -1.36
N GLY A 117 -7.72 3.53 -1.21
CA GLY A 117 -8.30 3.99 0.06
C GLY A 117 -8.41 2.90 1.13
N TRP A 118 -9.48 2.10 1.09
CA TRP A 118 -9.77 1.12 2.13
C TRP A 118 -8.63 0.11 2.36
N PRO A 119 -8.01 -0.48 1.30
CA PRO A 119 -6.93 -1.43 1.53
C PRO A 119 -5.72 -0.82 2.25
N SER A 120 -5.38 0.45 1.97
CA SER A 120 -4.32 1.15 2.70
C SER A 120 -4.67 1.38 4.15
N HIS A 121 -5.93 1.68 4.45
CA HIS A 121 -6.40 1.91 5.83
C HIS A 121 -6.29 0.63 6.66
N VAL A 122 -6.66 -0.53 6.09
CA VAL A 122 -6.49 -1.84 6.73
C VAL A 122 -5.00 -2.12 7.00
N LEU A 123 -4.15 -1.97 5.99
CA LEU A 123 -2.72 -2.24 6.12
C LEU A 123 -2.05 -1.33 7.15
N CYS A 124 -2.29 -0.02 7.09
CA CYS A 124 -1.65 0.93 8.00
C CYS A 124 -2.21 0.90 9.43
N SER A 125 -3.41 0.36 9.61
CA SER A 125 -4.04 0.22 10.94
C SER A 125 -3.76 -1.12 11.61
N ILE A 126 -3.52 -2.19 10.87
CA ILE A 126 -3.32 -3.53 11.47
C ILE A 126 -1.87 -3.96 11.38
N VAL A 127 -1.30 -3.92 10.17
CA VAL A 127 -0.01 -4.54 9.87
C VAL A 127 1.14 -3.58 10.13
N LEU A 128 1.07 -2.37 9.59
CA LEU A 128 2.15 -1.38 9.69
C LEU A 128 2.64 -1.16 11.13
N PRO A 129 1.76 -0.97 12.14
CA PRO A 129 2.23 -0.66 13.49
C PRO A 129 3.00 -1.82 14.11
N LYS A 130 2.60 -3.07 13.81
CA LYS A 130 3.30 -4.28 14.25
C LYS A 130 4.68 -4.39 13.61
N LEU A 131 4.80 -4.03 12.33
CA LEU A 131 6.07 -4.08 11.60
C LEU A 131 7.02 -2.93 11.95
N LEU A 132 6.51 -1.72 12.25
CA LEU A 132 7.33 -0.57 12.63
C LEU A 132 8.10 -0.77 13.94
N VAL A 133 7.62 -1.64 14.83
CA VAL A 133 8.26 -1.95 16.13
C VAL A 133 8.93 -3.33 16.16
N LEU A 134 9.10 -3.96 15.00
CA LEU A 134 9.56 -5.33 14.90
C LEU A 134 11.07 -5.44 15.22
N GLU A 135 11.42 -6.09 16.32
CA GLU A 135 12.81 -6.37 16.74
C GLU A 135 13.23 -7.83 16.54
N GLN A 136 12.26 -8.73 16.36
CA GLN A 136 12.44 -10.17 16.14
C GLN A 136 11.72 -10.60 14.88
N PRO A 137 12.04 -11.76 14.28
CA PRO A 137 11.32 -12.25 13.11
C PRO A 137 9.80 -12.26 13.35
N ALA A 138 9.03 -11.66 12.42
CA ALA A 138 7.58 -11.64 12.50
C ALA A 138 7.01 -13.06 12.47
N SER A 139 5.87 -13.25 13.14
CA SER A 139 5.20 -14.54 13.15
C SER A 139 4.82 -14.97 11.73
N ARG A 140 4.90 -16.27 11.46
CA ARG A 140 4.55 -16.83 10.15
C ARG A 140 3.10 -16.50 9.77
N VAL A 141 2.19 -16.52 10.74
CA VAL A 141 0.76 -16.28 10.52
C VAL A 141 0.51 -14.85 10.05
N LEU A 142 1.13 -13.85 10.70
CA LEU A 142 1.02 -12.44 10.29
C LEU A 142 1.64 -12.21 8.92
N VAL A 143 2.84 -12.74 8.67
CA VAL A 143 3.51 -12.55 7.37
C VAL A 143 2.73 -13.20 6.25
N THR A 144 2.21 -14.42 6.42
CA THR A 144 1.38 -15.07 5.39
C THR A 144 0.13 -14.26 5.09
N ALA A 145 -0.61 -13.81 6.10
CA ALA A 145 -1.81 -12.99 5.87
C ALA A 145 -1.48 -11.64 5.19
N THR A 146 -0.36 -11.02 5.58
CA THR A 146 0.13 -9.78 4.95
C THR A 146 0.46 -9.99 3.48
N ILE A 147 1.18 -11.06 3.14
CA ILE A 147 1.56 -11.38 1.76
C ILE A 147 0.33 -11.63 0.89
N GLU A 148 -0.63 -12.41 1.36
CA GLU A 148 -1.87 -12.66 0.61
C GLU A 148 -2.69 -11.38 0.40
N TYR A 149 -2.73 -10.49 1.41
CA TYR A 149 -3.38 -9.18 1.26
C TYR A 149 -2.66 -8.28 0.25
N CYS A 150 -1.33 -8.20 0.32
CA CYS A 150 -0.52 -7.35 -0.55
C CYS A 150 -0.55 -7.82 -2.02
N LYS A 151 -0.74 -9.12 -2.29
CA LYS A 151 -0.96 -9.63 -3.66
C LYS A 151 -2.23 -9.09 -4.29
N LEU A 152 -3.30 -8.96 -3.50
CA LEU A 152 -4.58 -8.42 -3.95
C LEU A 152 -4.53 -6.89 -4.11
N HIS A 153 -3.71 -6.23 -3.30
CA HIS A 153 -3.70 -4.77 -3.14
C HIS A 153 -2.28 -4.19 -3.24
N GLN A 154 -1.62 -4.43 -4.38
CA GLN A 154 -0.21 -4.07 -4.60
C GLN A 154 0.07 -2.58 -4.37
N ARG A 155 -0.81 -1.72 -4.89
CA ARG A 155 -0.69 -0.27 -4.72
C ARG A 155 -0.81 0.11 -3.25
N ALA A 156 -1.78 -0.43 -2.51
CA ALA A 156 -1.90 -0.18 -1.08
C ALA A 156 -0.67 -0.66 -0.30
N ALA A 157 -0.08 -1.80 -0.68
CA ALA A 157 1.15 -2.30 -0.07
C ALA A 157 2.32 -1.30 -0.21
N GLU A 158 2.43 -0.63 -1.36
CA GLU A 158 3.44 0.41 -1.59
C GLU A 158 3.28 1.58 -0.60
N TYR A 159 2.09 2.19 -0.55
CA TYR A 159 1.84 3.43 0.19
C TYR A 159 1.62 3.24 1.69
N ALA A 160 1.06 2.10 2.10
CA ALA A 160 0.67 1.85 3.48
C ALA A 160 1.63 0.91 4.23
N LEU A 161 2.55 0.22 3.54
CA LEU A 161 3.57 -0.63 4.16
C LEU A 161 4.98 -0.29 3.72
N LEU A 162 5.31 -0.41 2.43
CA LEU A 162 6.70 -0.35 1.97
C LEU A 162 7.34 1.02 2.21
N LEU A 163 6.70 2.10 1.75
CA LEU A 163 7.18 3.46 1.98
C LEU A 163 7.34 3.78 3.48
N PRO A 164 6.32 3.60 4.34
CA PRO A 164 6.47 3.93 5.76
C PRO A 164 7.48 3.04 6.49
N LEU A 165 7.67 1.78 6.10
CA LEU A 165 8.68 0.91 6.69
C LEU A 165 10.11 1.31 6.32
N ILE A 166 10.36 1.68 5.05
CA ILE A 166 11.67 2.20 4.65
C ILE A 166 11.98 3.55 5.30
N LEU A 167 10.94 4.36 5.51
CA LEU A 167 11.03 5.65 6.19
C LEU A 167 10.99 5.53 7.72
N ARG A 168 11.06 4.33 8.29
CA ARG A 168 11.14 4.13 9.75
C ARG A 168 12.23 4.99 10.36
N MET A 169 11.91 5.70 11.45
CA MET A 169 12.78 6.71 12.07
C MET A 169 14.13 6.15 12.55
N GLU A 170 14.13 4.92 13.04
CA GLU A 170 15.34 4.21 13.48
C GLU A 170 16.07 3.49 12.33
N GLY A 171 15.54 3.59 11.10
CA GLY A 171 15.99 2.82 9.95
C GLY A 171 15.49 1.38 9.93
N VAL A 172 15.71 0.72 8.80
CA VAL A 172 15.32 -0.68 8.60
C VAL A 172 16.33 -1.60 9.29
N ASN A 173 15.83 -2.56 10.07
CA ASN A 173 16.63 -3.64 10.67
C ASN A 173 16.42 -4.95 9.88
N ASN A 174 17.10 -6.04 10.28
CA ASN A 174 17.02 -7.32 9.58
C ASN A 174 15.60 -7.92 9.53
N PRO A 175 14.86 -8.04 10.66
CA PRO A 175 13.48 -8.55 10.62
C PRO A 175 12.56 -7.77 9.67
N ILE A 176 12.65 -6.44 9.67
CA ILE A 176 11.85 -5.59 8.77
C ILE A 176 12.30 -5.78 7.31
N CYS A 177 13.61 -5.83 7.07
CA CYS A 177 14.18 -6.08 5.73
C CYS A 177 13.69 -7.40 5.14
N ASP A 178 13.62 -8.46 5.94
CA ASP A 178 13.12 -9.77 5.50
C ASP A 178 11.66 -9.69 5.07
N VAL A 179 10.81 -9.02 5.84
CA VAL A 179 9.39 -8.83 5.50
C VAL A 179 9.24 -7.99 4.23
N ILE A 180 9.96 -6.87 4.12
CA ILE A 180 9.94 -6.02 2.92
C ILE A 180 10.38 -6.82 1.69
N THR A 181 11.47 -7.57 1.80
CA THR A 181 12.00 -8.39 0.70
C THR A 181 10.96 -9.40 0.22
N ARG A 182 10.23 -10.03 1.14
CA ARG A 182 9.15 -10.97 0.81
C ARG A 182 7.97 -10.29 0.13
N ILE A 183 7.53 -9.13 0.63
CA ILE A 183 6.44 -8.37 -0.01
C ILE A 183 6.84 -7.99 -1.45
N ILE A 184 8.04 -7.46 -1.65
CA ILE A 184 8.51 -7.06 -2.99
C ILE A 184 8.57 -8.26 -3.93
N LYS A 185 9.10 -9.41 -3.49
CA LYS A 185 9.29 -10.58 -4.35
C LYS A 185 8.02 -11.38 -4.60
N GLU A 186 7.16 -11.51 -3.59
CA GLU A 186 5.99 -12.39 -3.64
C GLU A 186 4.70 -11.66 -4.05
N CYS A 187 4.65 -10.33 -3.92
CA CYS A 187 3.42 -9.54 -4.14
C CYS A 187 3.50 -8.57 -5.32
N LEU A 188 4.65 -7.95 -5.58
CA LEU A 188 4.72 -6.84 -6.54
C LEU A 188 5.17 -7.25 -7.95
N HIS A 189 4.48 -6.73 -8.96
CA HIS A 189 4.95 -6.77 -10.34
C HIS A 189 6.24 -5.93 -10.51
N LEU A 190 7.16 -6.36 -11.38
CA LEU A 190 8.46 -5.69 -11.58
C LEU A 190 8.34 -4.19 -11.91
N ALA A 191 7.31 -3.81 -12.68
CA ALA A 191 7.03 -2.41 -12.99
C ALA A 191 6.70 -1.60 -11.71
N HIS A 192 5.91 -2.16 -10.79
CA HIS A 192 5.61 -1.52 -9.51
C HIS A 192 6.85 -1.42 -8.62
N VAL A 193 7.74 -2.43 -8.65
CA VAL A 193 9.00 -2.37 -7.91
C VAL A 193 9.92 -1.27 -8.45
N SER A 194 9.99 -1.09 -9.77
CA SER A 194 10.76 -0.01 -10.38
C SER A 194 10.20 1.36 -10.01
N ALA A 195 8.89 1.56 -10.17
CA ALA A 195 8.20 2.81 -9.80
C ALA A 195 8.38 3.14 -8.31
N PHE A 196 8.30 2.15 -7.43
CA PHE A 196 8.57 2.29 -6.01
C PHE A 196 10.02 2.77 -5.75
N CYS A 197 11.00 2.17 -6.42
CA CYS A 197 12.41 2.56 -6.27
C CYS A 197 12.67 3.96 -6.80
N GLN A 198 12.11 4.32 -7.97
CA GLN A 198 12.18 5.67 -8.52
C GLN A 198 11.62 6.68 -7.52
N LYS A 199 10.39 6.47 -7.04
CA LYS A 199 9.74 7.33 -6.03
C LYS A 199 10.59 7.51 -4.76
N LEU A 200 11.21 6.43 -4.30
CA LEU A 200 12.03 6.46 -3.11
C LEU A 200 13.34 7.24 -3.32
N LEU A 201 13.97 7.10 -4.49
CA LEU A 201 15.29 7.66 -4.80
C LEU A 201 15.23 9.08 -5.39
N CYS A 202 14.17 9.45 -6.12
CA CYS A 202 14.10 10.65 -6.95
C CYS A 202 13.61 11.94 -6.25
N GLY A 203 13.08 11.90 -5.01
CA GLY A 203 12.83 13.16 -4.26
C GLY A 203 11.89 13.06 -3.06
N LYS A 204 11.83 14.14 -2.25
CA LYS A 204 11.01 14.20 -1.01
C LYS A 204 9.51 14.35 -1.28
N ASP A 205 9.11 15.03 -2.37
CA ASP A 205 7.70 15.32 -2.67
C ASP A 205 6.92 14.10 -3.18
N GLU A 206 7.63 13.07 -3.62
CA GLU A 206 7.04 11.83 -4.14
C GLU A 206 6.82 10.77 -3.05
N ARG A 207 7.46 10.91 -1.88
CA ARG A 207 7.41 9.96 -0.76
C ARG A 207 6.16 10.12 0.10
N LYS A 208 5.00 10.23 -0.55
CA LYS A 208 3.71 10.24 0.15
C LYS A 208 3.39 8.84 0.63
N PHE A 209 3.00 8.70 1.89
CA PHE A 209 2.59 7.42 2.48
C PHE A 209 1.29 7.59 3.27
N ILE A 210 0.63 6.48 3.53
CA ILE A 210 -0.61 6.42 4.33
C ILE A 210 -0.26 5.77 5.67
N CYS A 211 -0.57 6.46 6.76
CA CYS A 211 -0.34 6.00 8.12
C CYS A 211 -1.40 6.58 9.06
N LEU A 212 -1.75 5.86 10.12
CA LEU A 212 -2.53 6.42 11.20
C LEU A 212 -1.75 7.56 11.89
N PRO A 213 -2.39 8.70 12.20
CA PRO A 213 -1.73 9.82 12.87
C PRO A 213 -1.01 9.44 14.17
N CYS A 214 -1.58 8.49 14.93
CA CYS A 214 -1.00 8.01 16.18
C CYS A 214 0.33 7.26 16.01
N HIS A 215 0.70 6.80 14.81
CA HIS A 215 1.95 6.08 14.52
C HIS A 215 2.96 6.90 13.72
N GLN A 216 2.59 8.11 13.30
CA GLN A 216 3.45 8.96 12.47
C GLN A 216 4.78 9.32 13.16
N TYR A 217 4.82 9.34 14.50
CA TYR A 217 6.05 9.59 15.27
C TYR A 217 7.13 8.53 15.08
N LEU A 218 6.81 7.37 14.50
CA LEU A 218 7.77 6.30 14.19
C LEU A 218 8.37 6.43 12.78
N ILE A 219 7.92 7.41 11.98
CA ILE A 219 8.25 7.55 10.57
C ILE A 219 8.95 8.89 10.32
N SER A 220 10.11 8.84 9.68
CA SER A 220 10.91 9.98 9.26
C SER A 220 10.46 10.51 7.89
N LYS A 221 10.80 11.77 7.59
CA LYS A 221 10.68 12.33 6.23
C LYS A 221 11.85 11.94 5.32
N GLU A 222 12.91 11.41 5.91
CA GLU A 222 14.15 11.04 5.24
C GLU A 222 14.45 9.57 5.42
N VAL A 223 15.05 8.98 4.40
CA VAL A 223 15.52 7.60 4.42
C VAL A 223 16.73 7.50 5.34
N VAL A 224 16.69 6.56 6.28
CA VAL A 224 17.84 6.22 7.13
C VAL A 224 18.56 5.04 6.50
N TRP A 225 19.77 5.29 5.99
CA TRP A 225 20.59 4.29 5.33
C TRP A 225 21.25 3.35 6.34
N THR A 226 20.70 2.14 6.46
CA THR A 226 21.26 1.04 7.27
C THR A 226 21.84 -0.03 6.37
N GLU A 227 22.69 -0.91 6.93
CA GLU A 227 23.20 -2.08 6.20
C GLU A 227 22.06 -2.96 5.67
N SER A 228 21.01 -3.18 6.46
CA SER A 228 19.82 -3.93 6.05
C SER A 228 19.12 -3.26 4.85
N LEU A 229 19.00 -1.94 4.84
CA LEU A 229 18.42 -1.21 3.71
C LEU A 229 19.30 -1.31 2.45
N PHE A 230 20.63 -1.20 2.58
CA PHE A 230 21.54 -1.42 1.46
C PHE A 230 21.41 -2.83 0.88
N ASN A 231 21.35 -3.85 1.74
CA ASN A 231 21.14 -5.24 1.33
C ASN A 231 19.79 -5.43 0.63
N LEU A 232 18.74 -4.74 1.10
CA LEU A 232 17.43 -4.74 0.42
C LEU A 232 17.56 -4.22 -1.02
N PHE A 233 18.19 -3.06 -1.24
CA PHE A 233 18.38 -2.51 -2.58
C PHE A 233 19.21 -3.43 -3.47
N GLN A 234 20.28 -4.03 -2.94
CA GLN A 234 21.07 -5.02 -3.67
C GLN A 234 20.20 -6.21 -4.10
N ASN A 235 19.34 -6.72 -3.21
CA ASN A 235 18.41 -7.81 -3.52
C ASN A 235 17.38 -7.43 -4.60
N ILE A 236 16.90 -6.18 -4.58
CA ILE A 236 15.96 -5.65 -5.59
C ILE A 236 16.65 -5.53 -6.96
N LEU A 237 17.85 -4.96 -7.01
CA LEU A 237 18.59 -4.77 -8.26
C LEU A 237 19.00 -6.10 -8.89
N ASN A 238 19.31 -7.10 -8.07
CA ASN A 238 19.56 -8.48 -8.53
C ASN A 238 18.29 -9.18 -9.06
N TYR A 239 17.10 -8.60 -8.87
CA TYR A 239 15.83 -9.15 -9.33
C TYR A 239 15.41 -8.61 -10.72
N ASN A 240 16.38 -8.14 -11.53
CA ASN A 240 16.17 -7.57 -12.87
C ASN A 240 15.25 -6.34 -12.89
N VAL A 241 15.23 -5.55 -11.81
CA VAL A 241 14.54 -4.27 -11.79
C VAL A 241 15.41 -3.24 -12.49
N HIS A 242 14.94 -2.72 -13.62
CA HIS A 242 15.62 -1.66 -14.36
C HIS A 242 15.15 -0.29 -13.85
N LEU A 243 16.06 0.47 -13.25
CA LEU A 243 15.83 1.86 -12.90
C LEU A 243 16.11 2.72 -14.13
N THR A 244 15.07 3.10 -14.85
CA THR A 244 15.16 4.05 -15.96
C THR A 244 14.91 5.47 -15.45
N GLN A 245 15.48 6.44 -16.15
CA GLN A 245 15.05 7.83 -16.01
C GLN A 245 13.77 7.97 -16.84
N ASP A 246 12.73 8.57 -16.26
CA ASP A 246 11.51 8.91 -17.00
C ASP A 246 11.79 9.99 -18.06
#